data_AF-A0A6B3LFW2-F1
#
_entry.id   AF-A0A6B3LFW2-F1
#
_cell.length_a   1.000
_cell.length_b   1.000
_cell.length_c   1.000
_cell.angle_alpha   90.00
_cell.angle_beta   90.00
_cell.angle_gamma   90.00
#
_symmetry.space_group_name_H-M   'P 1'
#
loop_
_entity.id
_entity.type
_entity.pdbx_description
1 polymer ?
#
loop_
_entity_poly.entity_id
_entity_poly.type
_entity_poly.pdbx_seq_one_letter_code
_entity_poly.pdbx_strand_id
1 'polypeptide(L)'
;MTIHEMPVKWDAIQFLPDESVWMIPRSTYQGYEIVIAGQPNQPDPQLLEFAKRVIDDRERWTSLSRGFLWDFMDRSKFPPADEDWYADAFRFESPDIFTIEFSHVADPYGLWIVELHQSRLREEDPDSYAVQEFRRRNH
;
A
#
# COMPACT_ATOMS: atom_id res chain seq x y z
N MET A 1 0.49 -20.53 12.83
CA MET A 1 -0.44 -21.08 11.83
C MET A 1 -0.09 -20.38 10.54
N THR A 2 0.65 -21.04 9.65
CA THR A 2 1.13 -20.42 8.41
C THR A 2 -0.07 -20.28 7.49
N ILE A 3 -0.65 -19.09 7.42
CA ILE A 3 -1.64 -18.77 6.40
C ILE A 3 -0.87 -18.87 5.09
N HIS A 4 -1.13 -19.90 4.28
CA HIS A 4 -0.64 -19.92 2.92
C HIS A 4 -1.30 -18.74 2.22
N GLU A 5 -0.57 -17.64 2.12
CA GLU A 5 -1.02 -16.45 1.43
C GLU A 5 -1.37 -16.85 -0.01
N MET A 6 -2.62 -16.63 -0.39
CA MET A 6 -3.05 -16.92 -1.75
C MET A 6 -2.37 -15.92 -2.69
N PRO A 7 -1.82 -16.36 -3.83
CA PRO A 7 -1.22 -15.46 -4.79
C PRO A 7 -2.25 -14.46 -5.31
N VAL A 8 -1.80 -13.23 -5.54
CA VAL A 8 -2.64 -12.16 -6.10
C VAL A 8 -3.14 -12.55 -7.49
N LYS A 9 -4.45 -12.47 -7.68
CA LYS A 9 -5.11 -12.72 -8.96
C LYS A 9 -5.07 -11.46 -9.82
N TRP A 10 -3.96 -11.27 -10.54
CA TRP A 10 -3.74 -10.11 -11.41
C TRP A 10 -4.73 -10.00 -12.58
N ASP A 11 -5.36 -11.11 -12.95
CA ASP A 11 -6.42 -11.17 -13.96
C ASP A 11 -7.76 -10.61 -13.47
N ALA A 12 -7.93 -10.37 -12.16
CA ALA A 12 -9.11 -9.75 -11.57
C ALA A 12 -9.08 -8.22 -11.60
N ILE A 13 -8.04 -7.60 -12.19
CA ILE A 13 -7.93 -6.15 -12.27
C ILE A 13 -9.02 -5.57 -13.18
N GLN A 14 -9.69 -4.52 -12.72
CA GLN A 14 -10.79 -3.88 -13.43
C GLN A 14 -10.65 -2.36 -13.42
N PHE A 15 -11.09 -1.70 -14.49
CA PHE A 15 -11.10 -0.24 -14.57
C PHE A 15 -12.29 0.33 -13.79
N LEU A 16 -12.03 1.31 -12.93
CA LEU A 16 -13.03 2.11 -12.23
C LEU A 16 -13.18 3.48 -12.92
N PRO A 17 -14.28 3.73 -13.65
CA PRO A 17 -14.43 4.95 -14.43
C PRO A 17 -14.44 6.23 -13.58
N ASP A 18 -15.05 6.16 -12.40
CA ASP A 18 -15.24 7.33 -11.53
C ASP A 18 -13.91 7.83 -10.93
N GLU A 19 -12.96 6.92 -10.72
CA GLU A 19 -11.64 7.22 -10.18
C GLU A 19 -10.56 7.28 -11.27
N SER A 20 -10.89 6.83 -12.49
CA SER A 20 -9.94 6.71 -13.62
C SER A 20 -8.70 5.87 -13.28
N VAL A 21 -8.89 4.78 -12.53
CA VAL A 21 -7.82 3.85 -12.09
C VAL A 21 -8.18 2.41 -12.41
N TRP A 22 -7.18 1.54 -12.39
CA TRP A 22 -7.34 0.09 -12.42
C TRP A 22 -7.21 -0.48 -11.01
N MET A 23 -8.11 -1.35 -10.60
CA MET A 23 -8.17 -1.85 -9.23
C MET A 23 -8.40 -3.36 -9.15
N ILE A 24 -7.71 -4.03 -8.23
CA ILE A 24 -8.08 -5.35 -7.71
C ILE A 24 -8.76 -5.13 -6.35
N PRO A 25 -10.05 -5.48 -6.19
CA PRO A 25 -10.80 -5.17 -4.98
C PRO A 25 -10.39 -6.07 -3.80
N ARG A 26 -10.50 -5.51 -2.59
CA ARG A 26 -10.24 -6.17 -1.30
C ARG A 26 -10.96 -7.51 -1.12
N SER A 27 -12.17 -7.62 -1.67
CA SER A 27 -13.02 -8.82 -1.63
C SER A 27 -12.42 -10.03 -2.35
N THR A 28 -11.32 -9.85 -3.11
CA THR A 28 -10.64 -10.89 -3.87
C THR A 28 -9.61 -11.66 -3.03
N TYR A 29 -9.95 -12.05 -1.80
CA TYR A 29 -9.16 -12.95 -0.93
C TYR A 29 -7.87 -12.38 -0.28
N GLN A 30 -7.59 -11.06 -0.40
CA GLN A 30 -6.26 -10.50 -0.06
C GLN A 30 -6.29 -9.51 1.11
N GLY A 31 -7.48 -9.03 1.52
CA GLY A 31 -7.62 -8.17 2.69
C GLY A 31 -7.22 -6.70 2.48
N TYR A 32 -6.69 -6.35 1.31
CA TYR A 32 -6.37 -5.00 0.83
C TYR A 32 -6.72 -4.82 -0.66
N GLU A 33 -6.81 -3.58 -1.11
CA GLU A 33 -6.97 -3.18 -2.53
C GLU A 33 -5.60 -2.97 -3.20
N ILE A 34 -5.54 -3.19 -4.51
CA ILE A 34 -4.38 -2.82 -5.33
C ILE A 34 -4.88 -1.85 -6.39
N VAL A 35 -4.38 -0.62 -6.38
CA VAL A 35 -4.81 0.46 -7.28
C VAL A 35 -3.63 0.89 -8.15
N ILE A 36 -3.84 0.92 -9.47
CA ILE A 36 -2.82 1.20 -10.47
C ILE A 36 -3.34 2.27 -11.42
N ALA A 37 -2.57 3.35 -11.61
CA ALA A 37 -2.91 4.36 -12.60
C ALA A 37 -2.80 3.79 -14.04
N GLY A 38 -3.56 4.37 -14.97
CA GLY A 38 -3.56 3.92 -16.35
C GLY A 38 -4.54 4.66 -17.22
N GLN A 39 -4.74 4.15 -18.43
CA GLN A 39 -5.72 4.65 -19.39
C GLN A 39 -7.00 3.80 -19.31
N PRO A 40 -8.16 4.28 -19.81
CA PRO A 40 -9.42 3.52 -19.73
C PRO A 40 -9.39 2.14 -20.39
N ASN A 41 -8.47 1.92 -21.34
CA ASN A 41 -8.34 0.67 -22.08
C ASN A 41 -7.31 -0.31 -21.50
N GLN A 42 -6.34 0.16 -20.69
CA GLN A 42 -5.35 -0.69 -20.05
C GLN A 42 -4.66 0.02 -18.87
N PRO A 43 -4.23 -0.72 -17.83
CA PRO A 43 -3.35 -0.17 -16.81
C PRO A 43 -2.04 0.29 -17.43
N ASP A 44 -1.35 1.24 -16.79
CA ASP A 44 0.01 1.58 -17.21
C ASP A 44 0.91 0.34 -17.07
N PRO A 45 1.57 -0.14 -18.15
CA PRO A 45 2.35 -1.37 -18.10
C PRO A 45 3.55 -1.28 -17.16
N GLN A 46 4.17 -0.11 -17.03
CA GLN A 46 5.32 0.07 -16.14
C GLN A 46 4.88 0.02 -14.68
N LEU A 47 3.76 0.69 -14.37
CA LEU A 47 3.19 0.67 -13.02
C LEU A 47 2.64 -0.72 -12.66
N LEU A 48 2.10 -1.48 -13.62
CA LEU A 48 1.64 -2.85 -13.38
C LEU A 48 2.80 -3.78 -13.02
N GLU A 49 3.91 -3.73 -13.76
CA GLU A 49 5.10 -4.54 -13.44
C GLU A 49 5.75 -4.10 -12.13
N PHE A 50 5.75 -2.80 -11.84
CA PHE A 50 6.19 -2.29 -10.55
C PHE A 50 5.30 -2.79 -9.40
N ALA A 51 3.98 -2.71 -9.55
CA ALA A 51 3.02 -3.18 -8.56
C ALA A 51 3.21 -4.68 -8.26
N LYS A 52 3.44 -5.51 -9.29
CA LYS A 52 3.74 -6.93 -9.11
C LYS A 52 4.94 -7.16 -8.20
N ARG A 53 6.07 -6.49 -8.48
CA ARG A 53 7.29 -6.62 -7.66
C ARG A 53 7.06 -6.20 -6.21
N VAL A 54 6.38 -5.07 -5.99
CA VAL A 54 6.09 -4.58 -4.64
C VAL A 54 5.16 -5.51 -3.88
N ILE A 55 4.12 -6.02 -4.54
CA ILE A 55 3.12 -6.89 -3.93
C ILE A 55 3.69 -8.29 -3.61
N ASP A 56 4.66 -8.76 -4.38
CA ASP A 56 5.42 -9.99 -4.08
C ASP A 56 6.20 -9.87 -2.76
N ASP A 57 6.64 -8.65 -2.37
CA ASP A 57 7.34 -8.35 -1.11
C ASP A 57 6.48 -7.50 -0.15
N ARG A 58 5.15 -7.58 -0.26
CA ARG A 58 4.22 -6.71 0.49
C ARG A 58 4.36 -6.81 2.01
N GLU A 59 4.70 -7.98 2.55
CA GLU A 59 4.83 -8.18 4.00
C GLU A 59 5.95 -7.31 4.56
N ARG A 60 7.08 -7.24 3.84
CA ARG A 60 8.21 -6.36 4.18
C ARG A 60 7.79 -4.90 4.16
N TRP A 61 7.11 -4.45 3.10
CA TRP A 61 6.69 -3.05 2.97
C TRP A 61 5.66 -2.66 4.02
N THR A 62 4.72 -3.56 4.32
CA THR A 62 3.73 -3.39 5.38
C THR A 62 4.40 -3.31 6.74
N SER A 63 5.35 -4.22 7.04
CA SER A 63 6.10 -4.24 8.29
C SER A 63 6.92 -2.97 8.48
N LEU A 64 7.64 -2.52 7.44
CA LEU A 64 8.40 -1.27 7.46
C LEU A 64 7.51 -0.06 7.75
N SER A 65 6.37 0.01 7.07
CA SER A 65 5.41 1.12 7.20
C SER A 65 4.72 1.13 8.57
N ARG A 66 4.37 -0.05 9.11
CA ARG A 66 3.86 -0.18 10.49
C ARG A 66 4.88 0.27 11.52
N GLY A 67 6.15 -0.11 11.38
CA GLY A 67 7.22 0.34 12.27
C GLY A 67 7.37 1.86 12.24
N PHE A 68 7.35 2.46 11.04
CA PHE A 68 7.36 3.91 10.90
C PHE A 68 6.15 4.59 11.55
N LEU A 69 4.92 4.08 11.31
CA LEU A 69 3.70 4.61 11.91
C LEU A 69 3.71 4.50 13.44
N TRP A 70 4.24 3.39 13.96
CA TRP A 70 4.38 3.15 15.39
C TRP A 70 5.30 4.16 16.07
N ASP A 71 6.43 4.49 15.44
CA ASP A 71 7.38 5.48 15.94
C ASP A 71 6.83 6.91 15.83
N PHE A 72 6.02 7.18 14.81
CA PHE A 72 5.44 8.49 14.57
C PHE A 72 4.25 8.81 15.48
N MET A 73 3.38 7.84 15.76
CA MET A 73 2.16 8.10 16.52
C MET A 73 2.41 8.42 18.00
N ASP A 74 1.69 9.42 18.49
CA ASP A 74 1.56 9.66 19.94
C ASP A 74 0.62 8.62 20.57
N ARG A 75 1.22 7.50 20.96
CA ARG A 75 0.52 6.33 21.52
C ARG A 75 -0.27 6.63 22.80
N SER A 76 0.02 7.73 23.49
CA SER A 76 -0.76 8.14 24.67
C SER A 76 -2.23 8.46 24.33
N LYS A 77 -2.53 8.72 23.05
CA LYS A 77 -3.86 9.09 22.56
C LYS A 77 -4.69 7.90 22.04
N PHE A 78 -4.11 6.71 21.93
CA PHE A 78 -4.76 5.54 21.33
C PHE A 78 -4.68 4.28 22.22
N PRO A 79 -5.42 4.22 23.35
CA PRO A 79 -5.52 3.02 24.19
C PRO A 79 -6.64 2.07 23.74
N PRO A 80 -6.44 0.73 23.81
CA PRO A 80 -5.20 0.04 24.17
C PRO A 80 -4.16 0.13 23.05
N ALA A 81 -2.87 0.07 23.45
CA ALA A 81 -1.72 0.21 22.55
C ALA A 81 -1.42 -1.06 21.74
N ASP A 82 -2.44 -1.79 21.31
CA ASP A 82 -2.26 -3.02 20.53
C ASP A 82 -2.02 -2.69 19.04
N GLU A 83 -1.16 -3.47 18.38
CA GLU A 83 -0.72 -3.29 16.98
C GLU A 83 -1.78 -3.71 15.95
N ASP A 84 -2.92 -3.01 15.90
CA ASP A 84 -3.97 -3.32 14.93
C ASP A 84 -3.99 -2.36 13.74
N TRP A 85 -2.83 -2.23 13.09
CA TRP A 85 -2.70 -1.57 11.79
C TRP A 85 -3.03 -2.52 10.66
N TYR A 86 -4.04 -2.22 9.85
CA TYR A 86 -4.38 -3.00 8.66
C TYR A 86 -4.09 -2.20 7.41
N ALA A 87 -3.33 -2.78 6.47
CA ALA A 87 -3.21 -2.20 5.15
C ALA A 87 -4.57 -2.37 4.43
N ASP A 88 -5.13 -1.26 3.97
CA ASP A 88 -6.40 -1.25 3.22
C ASP A 88 -6.17 -1.17 1.72
N ALA A 89 -5.12 -0.47 1.27
CA ALA A 89 -4.82 -0.33 -0.15
C ALA A 89 -3.32 -0.11 -0.41
N PHE A 90 -2.85 -0.62 -1.55
CA PHE A 90 -1.58 -0.23 -2.18
C PHE A 90 -1.89 0.58 -3.43
N ARG A 91 -1.32 1.79 -3.56
CA ARG A 91 -1.53 2.63 -4.76
C ARG A 91 -0.22 2.89 -5.50
N PHE A 92 -0.30 2.77 -6.82
CA PHE A 92 0.81 2.93 -7.76
C PHE A 92 0.46 4.01 -8.79
N GLU A 93 0.98 5.22 -8.58
CA GLU A 93 0.74 6.39 -9.44
C GLU A 93 1.98 6.81 -10.24
N SER A 94 3.17 6.36 -9.83
CA SER A 94 4.47 6.67 -10.42
C SER A 94 5.42 5.48 -10.25
N PRO A 95 6.39 5.24 -11.17
CA PRO A 95 7.37 4.15 -11.02
C PRO A 95 8.32 4.33 -9.82
N ASP A 96 8.47 5.56 -9.34
CA ASP A 96 9.42 5.89 -8.27
C ASP A 96 8.76 5.95 -6.89
N ILE A 97 7.42 5.90 -6.82
CA ILE A 97 6.65 6.15 -5.59
C ILE A 97 5.46 5.20 -5.55
N PHE A 98 5.22 4.61 -4.38
CA PHE A 98 3.96 3.95 -4.08
C PHE A 98 3.49 4.30 -2.67
N THR A 99 2.18 4.21 -2.44
CA THR A 99 1.57 4.47 -1.14
C THR A 99 0.93 3.21 -0.58
N ILE A 100 0.94 3.11 0.74
CA ILE A 100 0.15 2.13 1.48
C ILE A 100 -0.80 2.90 2.40
N GLU A 101 -2.08 2.60 2.24
CA GLU A 101 -3.15 3.13 3.08
C GLU A 101 -3.39 2.17 4.24
N PHE A 102 -3.53 2.73 5.44
CA PHE A 102 -3.73 1.99 6.68
C PHE A 102 -4.91 2.53 7.48
N SER A 103 -5.67 1.60 8.05
CA SER A 103 -6.62 1.85 9.14
C SER A 103 -6.06 1.33 10.44
N HIS A 104 -6.45 1.98 11.54
CA HIS A 104 -6.14 1.55 12.90
C HIS A 104 -7.44 1.35 13.68
N VAL A 105 -7.57 0.25 14.42
CA VAL A 105 -8.81 -0.08 15.16
C VAL A 105 -9.19 1.01 16.16
N ALA A 106 -8.20 1.60 16.83
CA ALA A 106 -8.43 2.69 17.78
C ALA A 106 -8.64 4.08 17.12
N ASP A 107 -8.49 4.18 15.79
CA ASP A 107 -8.74 5.41 15.02
C ASP A 107 -9.70 5.14 13.85
N PRO A 108 -10.98 4.80 14.14
CA PRO A 108 -11.93 4.35 13.11
C PRO A 108 -12.28 5.40 12.05
N TYR A 109 -11.83 6.65 12.23
CA TYR A 109 -12.06 7.76 11.31
C TYR A 109 -10.76 8.25 10.62
N GLY A 110 -9.62 7.68 10.99
CA GLY A 110 -8.33 8.08 10.46
C GLY A 110 -7.85 7.15 9.36
N LEU A 111 -7.65 7.71 8.17
CA LEU A 111 -6.89 7.07 7.11
C LEU A 111 -5.43 7.54 7.20
N TRP A 112 -4.53 6.58 7.33
CA TRP A 112 -3.10 6.81 7.47
C TRP A 112 -2.41 6.39 6.18
N ILE A 113 -1.65 7.29 5.55
CA ILE A 113 -1.02 7.05 4.27
C ILE A 113 0.49 7.15 4.45
N VAL A 114 1.19 6.07 4.17
CA VAL A 114 2.65 6.01 4.13
C VAL A 114 3.10 6.02 2.68
N GLU A 115 3.96 6.98 2.32
CA GLU A 115 4.50 7.13 0.98
C GLU A 115 5.95 6.64 0.94
N LEU A 116 6.20 5.63 0.10
CA LEU A 116 7.51 5.02 -0.08
C LEU A 116 8.10 5.49 -1.40
N HIS A 117 9.28 6.09 -1.33
CA HIS A 117 10.00 6.62 -2.48
C HIS A 117 11.22 5.76 -2.76
N GLN A 118 11.53 5.58 -4.04
CA GLN A 118 12.74 4.90 -4.45
C GLN A 118 13.97 5.64 -3.90
N SER A 119 14.84 4.90 -3.23
CA SER A 119 16.06 5.44 -2.64
C SER A 119 17.08 5.69 -3.75
N ARG A 120 17.34 6.95 -4.05
CA ARG A 120 18.41 7.37 -4.99
C ARG A 120 19.83 7.02 -4.50
N LEU A 121 19.98 6.47 -3.29
CA LEU A 121 21.28 6.16 -2.68
C LEU A 121 21.89 4.83 -3.15
N ARG A 122 21.15 4.02 -3.93
CA ARG A 122 21.66 2.81 -4.58
C ARG A 122 21.16 2.75 -6.01
N GLU A 123 21.87 3.42 -6.92
CA GLU A 123 21.60 3.35 -8.37
C GLU A 123 21.69 1.91 -8.95
N GLU A 124 22.17 0.93 -8.17
CA GLU A 124 22.35 -0.46 -8.59
C GLU A 124 21.23 -1.43 -8.15
N ASP A 125 20.26 -0.99 -7.32
CA ASP A 125 19.16 -1.84 -6.83
C ASP A 125 17.78 -1.20 -7.09
N PRO A 126 17.06 -1.62 -8.16
CA PRO A 126 15.75 -1.07 -8.49
C PRO A 126 14.69 -1.33 -7.40
N ASP A 127 14.96 -2.24 -6.45
CA ASP A 127 14.05 -2.62 -5.37
C ASP A 127 14.41 -1.95 -4.02
N SER A 128 15.26 -0.91 -4.05
CA SER A 128 15.59 -0.12 -2.87
C SER A 128 14.60 1.05 -2.68
N TYR A 129 13.59 0.88 -1.82
CA TYR A 129 12.68 1.94 -1.41
C TYR A 129 12.91 2.33 0.07
N ALA A 130 12.72 3.60 0.38
CA ALA A 130 12.73 4.13 1.73
C ALA A 130 11.44 4.92 1.98
N VAL A 131 10.94 4.85 3.21
CA VAL A 131 9.82 5.72 3.64
C VAL A 131 10.34 7.16 3.66
N GLN A 132 9.68 8.06 2.94
CA GLN A 132 10.09 9.47 2.89
C GLN A 132 9.00 10.42 3.40
N GLU A 133 7.72 10.12 3.17
CA GLU A 133 6.63 11.02 3.55
C GLU A 133 5.47 10.27 4.21
N PHE A 134 4.79 10.98 5.12
CA PHE A 134 3.59 10.52 5.81
C PHE A 134 2.49 11.57 5.73
N ARG A 135 1.25 11.11 5.50
CA ARG A 135 0.06 11.96 5.50
C ARG A 135 -1.08 11.29 6.27
N ARG A 136 -1.72 12.04 7.19
CA ARG A 136 -3.00 11.65 7.81
C ARG A 136 -4.14 12.37 7.10
N ARG A 137 -5.17 11.65 6.67
CA ARG A 137 -6.43 12.25 6.20
C ARG A 137 -7.53 11.94 7.23
N ASN A 138 -8.18 12.98 7.72
CA ASN A 138 -9.40 12.86 8.51
C ASN A 138 -10.58 13.06 7.56
N HIS A 139 -11.53 12.14 7.57
CA HIS A 139 -12.79 12.27 6.82
C HIS A 139 -13.74 13.27 7.48
#